data_AF-A0A660QZ60-F1
#
_entry.id   AF-A0A660QZ60-F1
#
_cell.length_a   1.000
_cell.length_b   1.000
_cell.length_c   1.000
_cell.angle_alpha   90.00
_cell.angle_beta   90.00
_cell.angle_gamma   90.00
#
_symmetry.space_group_name_H-M   'P 1'
#
loop_
_entity.id
_entity.type
_entity.pdbx_description
1 polymer ?
#
loop_
_entity_poly.entity_id
_entity_poly.type
_entity_poly.pdbx_seq_one_letter_code
_entity_poly.pdbx_strand_id
1 'polypeptide(L)'
;MVPLAREELDKRAIGLFFSGNFPELSDLDIPKRNEDSCKINQGRIYLAIDDRELLTKSGHYLVYGSEHIIAFAAAISAEGTHDYRKHLKTFGVPTLIEVCIPLDWLSHSELRALCCSLIRARVEGWADDSIDFSITLARSIPPEMIVKITHPNEIFDPLLWQDYKFEI
;
A
#
# COMPACT_ATOMS: atom_id res chain seq x y z
N MET A 1 8.03 2.23 11.86
CA MET A 1 7.54 2.58 10.50
C MET A 1 7.62 4.09 10.32
N VAL A 2 8.16 4.59 9.19
CA VAL A 2 8.37 6.03 8.96
C VAL A 2 7.53 6.51 7.76
N PRO A 3 6.89 7.69 7.84
CA PRO A 3 6.24 8.29 6.68
C PRO A 3 7.30 8.72 5.66
N LEU A 4 7.12 8.35 4.40
CA LEU A 4 8.10 8.63 3.35
C LEU A 4 7.72 9.88 2.55
N ALA A 5 8.72 10.72 2.29
CA ALA A 5 8.63 11.81 1.33
C ALA A 5 8.73 11.27 -0.10
N ARG A 6 8.29 12.07 -1.09
CA ARG A 6 8.32 11.67 -2.51
C ARG A 6 9.70 11.27 -3.00
N GLU A 7 10.72 12.06 -2.68
CA GLU A 7 12.08 11.79 -3.12
C GLU A 7 12.58 10.39 -2.67
N GLU A 8 12.20 9.97 -1.47
CA GLU A 8 12.54 8.64 -0.96
C GLU A 8 11.72 7.53 -1.62
N LEU A 9 10.46 7.79 -1.97
CA LEU A 9 9.64 6.87 -2.75
C LEU A 9 10.20 6.68 -4.17
N ASP A 10 10.58 7.78 -4.84
CA ASP A 10 11.17 7.75 -6.18
C ASP A 10 12.51 7.01 -6.16
N LYS A 11 13.39 7.28 -5.17
CA LYS A 11 14.66 6.54 -5.00
C LYS A 11 14.44 5.03 -4.88
N ARG A 12 13.43 4.61 -4.12
CA ARG A 12 13.08 3.18 -3.97
C ARG A 12 12.55 2.58 -5.27
N ALA A 13 11.66 3.30 -5.96
CA ALA A 13 11.11 2.84 -7.24
C ALA A 13 12.21 2.72 -8.31
N ILE A 14 13.08 3.72 -8.43
CA ILE A 14 14.26 3.67 -9.30
C ILE A 14 15.15 2.49 -8.91
N GLY A 15 15.47 2.34 -7.62
CA GLY A 15 16.27 1.22 -7.15
C GLY A 15 15.67 -0.15 -7.51
N LEU A 16 14.34 -0.28 -7.50
CA LEU A 16 13.66 -1.53 -7.85
C LEU A 16 13.77 -1.88 -9.34
N PHE A 17 13.59 -0.89 -10.22
CA PHE A 17 13.56 -1.11 -11.68
C PHE A 17 14.93 -0.93 -12.36
N PHE A 18 15.86 -0.19 -11.76
CA PHE A 18 17.15 0.18 -12.37
C PHE A 18 18.36 -0.53 -11.75
N SER A 19 18.17 -1.45 -10.79
CA SER A 19 19.26 -2.22 -10.19
C SER A 19 19.92 -3.25 -11.11
N GLY A 20 19.68 -3.20 -12.43
CA GLY A 20 20.24 -4.12 -13.43
C GLY A 20 19.34 -5.31 -13.79
N ASN A 21 18.16 -5.43 -13.18
CA ASN A 21 17.18 -6.49 -13.52
C ASN A 21 16.47 -6.25 -14.86
N PHE A 22 16.44 -5.00 -15.33
CA PHE A 22 15.78 -4.58 -16.56
C PHE A 22 16.73 -3.66 -17.36
N PRO A 23 17.78 -4.22 -18.00
CA PRO A 23 18.79 -3.44 -18.70
C PRO A 23 18.21 -2.55 -19.81
N GLU A 24 17.10 -2.95 -20.42
CA GLU A 24 16.38 -2.18 -21.44
C GLU A 24 15.78 -0.87 -20.92
N LEU A 25 15.59 -0.74 -19.61
CA LEU A 25 15.07 0.49 -19.01
C LEU A 25 16.15 1.57 -18.84
N SER A 26 17.44 1.21 -18.91
CA SER A 26 18.57 2.11 -18.58
C SER A 26 18.63 3.40 -19.41
N ASP A 27 18.02 3.42 -20.59
CA ASP A 27 18.01 4.57 -21.51
C ASP A 27 16.74 5.45 -21.40
N LEU A 28 15.78 5.13 -20.52
CA LEU A 28 14.51 5.86 -20.41
C LEU A 28 14.57 7.10 -19.50
N ASP A 29 14.09 8.25 -19.99
CA ASP A 29 14.00 9.52 -19.23
C ASP A 29 12.71 9.58 -18.39
N ILE A 30 12.66 8.78 -17.32
CA ILE A 30 11.50 8.59 -16.44
C ILE A 30 11.20 9.76 -15.45
N PRO A 31 12.19 10.49 -14.91
CA PRO A 31 11.95 11.49 -13.85
C PRO A 31 10.96 12.60 -14.23
N LYS A 32 10.85 12.98 -15.50
CA LYS A 32 9.97 14.08 -15.95
C LYS A 32 8.48 13.75 -16.01
N ARG A 33 8.09 12.47 -16.03
CA ARG A 33 6.69 12.07 -16.31
C ARG A 33 5.91 11.64 -15.07
N ASN A 34 6.58 11.42 -13.95
CA ASN A 34 5.95 11.04 -12.68
C ASN A 34 5.48 12.27 -11.86
N GLU A 35 5.71 13.49 -12.35
CA GLU A 35 5.25 14.74 -11.71
C GLU A 35 3.72 14.88 -11.72
N ASP A 36 3.04 14.36 -12.75
CA ASP A 36 1.60 14.52 -12.94
C ASP A 36 0.74 13.38 -12.35
N SER A 37 1.29 12.18 -12.26
CA SER A 37 0.53 10.93 -12.11
C SER A 37 0.01 10.66 -10.69
N CYS A 38 0.38 11.47 -9.71
CA CYS A 38 0.09 11.12 -8.33
C CYS A 38 0.22 12.34 -7.41
N LYS A 39 -0.92 13.01 -7.11
CA LYS A 39 -1.07 13.89 -5.94
C LYS A 39 -1.03 13.02 -4.67
N ILE A 40 0.11 12.38 -4.43
CA ILE A 40 0.30 11.45 -3.33
C ILE A 40 0.24 12.25 -2.05
N ASN A 41 -0.56 11.77 -1.12
CA ASN A 41 -0.51 12.16 0.27
C ASN A 41 0.83 11.66 0.87
N GLN A 42 1.90 12.38 0.58
CA GLN A 42 3.25 12.10 1.07
C GLN A 42 3.35 12.32 2.57
N GLY A 43 4.39 11.75 3.18
CA GLY A 43 4.67 11.97 4.59
C GLY A 43 3.56 11.42 5.50
N ARG A 44 2.81 10.43 5.02
CA ARG A 44 1.71 9.79 5.73
C ARG A 44 1.85 8.27 5.75
N ILE A 45 1.46 7.67 6.86
CA ILE A 45 1.27 6.23 7.04
C ILE A 45 -0.23 5.97 7.02
N TYR A 46 -0.65 5.04 6.19
CA TYR A 46 -2.03 4.58 6.10
C TYR A 46 -2.18 3.29 6.88
N LEU A 47 -3.16 3.25 7.79
CA LEU A 47 -3.48 2.09 8.61
C LEU A 47 -4.94 1.71 8.38
N ALA A 48 -5.19 0.48 7.97
CA ALA A 48 -6.52 -0.11 8.02
C ALA A 48 -6.80 -0.59 9.44
N ILE A 49 -8.06 -0.48 9.90
CA ILE A 49 -8.46 -1.01 11.21
C ILE A 49 -8.79 -2.51 11.19
N ASP A 50 -8.89 -3.09 9.99
CA ASP A 50 -9.29 -4.48 9.76
C ASP A 50 -8.42 -5.07 8.64
N ASP A 51 -7.67 -6.12 8.95
CA ASP A 51 -6.76 -6.77 8.01
C ASP A 51 -7.50 -7.51 6.89
N ARG A 52 -8.74 -7.94 7.13
CA ARG A 52 -9.59 -8.58 6.12
C ARG A 52 -9.84 -7.66 4.94
N GLU A 53 -9.93 -6.35 5.17
CA GLU A 53 -10.06 -5.35 4.11
C GLU A 53 -8.81 -5.35 3.21
N LEU A 54 -7.61 -5.34 3.83
CA LEU A 54 -6.33 -5.41 3.12
C LEU A 54 -6.16 -6.73 2.36
N LEU A 55 -6.70 -7.84 2.86
CA LEU A 55 -6.57 -9.15 2.23
C LEU A 55 -7.58 -9.39 1.10
N THR A 56 -8.75 -8.75 1.13
CA THR A 56 -9.88 -9.06 0.23
C THR A 56 -10.29 -7.94 -0.71
N LYS A 57 -10.09 -6.67 -0.34
CA LYS A 57 -10.51 -5.51 -1.14
C LYS A 57 -9.31 -4.68 -1.59
N SER A 58 -8.32 -4.54 -0.70
CA SER A 58 -7.12 -3.73 -0.91
C SER A 58 -5.85 -4.56 -1.07
N GLY A 59 -5.97 -5.81 -1.55
CA GLY A 59 -4.83 -6.73 -1.72
C GLY A 59 -3.76 -6.25 -2.69
N HIS A 60 -4.06 -5.28 -3.56
CA HIS A 60 -3.08 -4.70 -4.48
C HIS A 60 -1.87 -4.08 -3.75
N TYR A 61 -2.04 -3.56 -2.52
CA TYR A 61 -0.91 -3.06 -1.73
C TYR A 61 0.06 -4.17 -1.31
N LEU A 62 -0.46 -5.36 -1.03
CA LEU A 62 0.34 -6.53 -0.66
C LEU A 62 0.91 -7.22 -1.90
N VAL A 63 0.18 -7.18 -3.02
CA VAL A 63 0.54 -7.87 -4.25
C VAL A 63 1.53 -7.09 -5.10
N TYR A 64 1.37 -5.77 -5.18
CA TYR A 64 2.13 -4.91 -6.08
C TYR A 64 2.91 -3.80 -5.34
N GLY A 65 2.71 -3.67 -4.03
CA GLY A 65 3.28 -2.58 -3.24
C GLY A 65 2.44 -1.30 -3.29
N SER A 66 3.04 -0.18 -2.87
CA SER A 66 2.33 1.11 -2.80
C SER A 66 1.87 1.60 -4.17
N GLU A 67 0.77 2.37 -4.21
CA GLU A 67 0.30 3.12 -5.39
C GLU A 67 1.42 3.86 -6.12
N HIS A 68 2.38 4.41 -5.38
CA HIS A 68 3.52 5.10 -5.97
C HIS A 68 4.37 4.18 -6.89
N ILE A 69 4.69 2.97 -6.42
CA ILE A 69 5.46 1.99 -7.18
C ILE A 69 4.63 1.46 -8.36
N ILE A 70 3.32 1.25 -8.17
CA ILE A 70 2.40 0.82 -9.24
C ILE A 70 2.34 1.89 -10.34
N ALA A 71 2.18 3.16 -9.96
CA ALA A 71 2.16 4.28 -10.90
C ALA A 71 3.50 4.43 -11.64
N PHE A 72 4.62 4.26 -10.93
CA PHE A 72 5.94 4.24 -11.55
C PHE A 72 6.05 3.11 -12.59
N ALA A 73 5.64 1.88 -12.21
CA ALA A 73 5.63 0.74 -13.11
C ALA A 73 4.72 0.95 -14.32
N ALA A 74 3.57 1.61 -14.15
CA ALA A 74 2.66 1.97 -15.24
C ALA A 74 3.32 2.96 -16.22
N ALA A 75 4.02 3.97 -15.70
CA ALA A 75 4.68 4.99 -16.50
C ALA A 75 5.76 4.39 -17.41
N ILE A 76 6.61 3.50 -16.87
CA ILE A 76 7.64 2.80 -17.66
C ILE A 76 7.03 1.80 -18.65
N SER A 77 5.90 1.18 -18.30
CA SER A 77 5.20 0.25 -19.20
C SER A 77 4.61 0.94 -20.43
N ALA A 78 4.26 2.22 -20.33
CA ALA A 78 3.74 2.99 -21.45
C ALA A 78 4.81 3.29 -22.53
N GLU A 79 6.09 3.18 -22.18
CA GLU A 79 7.23 3.45 -23.08
C GLU A 79 7.80 2.18 -23.71
N GLY A 80 7.53 1.02 -23.11
CA GLY A 80 8.03 -0.28 -23.54
C GLY A 80 6.97 -1.21 -24.14
N THR A 81 7.40 -2.41 -24.49
CA THR A 81 6.51 -3.52 -24.89
C THR A 81 6.06 -4.37 -23.71
N HIS A 82 6.61 -4.13 -22.52
CA HIS A 82 6.41 -4.94 -21.32
C HIS A 82 5.54 -4.21 -20.29
N ASP A 83 4.60 -4.95 -19.69
CA ASP A 83 3.82 -4.47 -18.55
C ASP A 83 4.59 -4.77 -17.24
N TYR A 84 5.38 -3.80 -16.80
CA TYR A 84 6.19 -3.89 -15.58
C TYR A 84 5.34 -3.94 -14.30
N ARG A 85 4.06 -3.58 -14.34
CA ARG A 85 3.17 -3.75 -13.17
C ARG A 85 3.02 -5.22 -12.80
N LYS A 86 3.03 -6.11 -13.79
CA LYS A 86 2.95 -7.57 -13.56
C LYS A 86 4.18 -8.11 -12.84
N HIS A 87 5.34 -7.48 -13.04
CA HIS A 87 6.58 -7.88 -12.40
C HIS A 87 6.62 -7.50 -10.91
N LEU A 88 5.83 -6.53 -10.47
CA LEU A 88 5.81 -6.13 -9.05
C LEU A 88 5.46 -7.28 -8.10
N LYS A 89 4.70 -8.29 -8.56
CA LYS A 89 4.37 -9.49 -7.80
C LYS A 89 5.57 -10.37 -7.46
N THR A 90 6.67 -10.25 -8.20
CA THR A 90 7.87 -11.08 -8.00
C THR A 90 8.86 -10.42 -7.05
N PHE A 91 8.54 -9.25 -6.50
CA PHE A 91 9.43 -8.50 -5.61
C PHE A 91 8.94 -8.55 -4.16
N GLY A 92 9.86 -8.90 -3.26
CA GLY A 92 9.61 -8.87 -1.82
C GLY A 92 8.72 -10.01 -1.34
N VAL A 93 8.30 -9.89 -0.08
CA VAL A 93 7.38 -10.82 0.57
C VAL A 93 6.20 -10.00 1.07
N PRO A 94 4.95 -10.37 0.75
CA PRO A 94 3.78 -9.70 1.30
C PRO A 94 3.87 -9.68 2.82
N THR A 95 3.70 -8.50 3.41
CA THR A 95 3.91 -8.31 4.85
C THR A 95 2.80 -7.45 5.41
N LEU A 96 2.04 -8.01 6.34
CA LEU A 96 1.10 -7.27 7.17
C LEU A 96 1.78 -6.97 8.51
N ILE A 97 1.66 -5.71 8.94
CA ILE A 97 2.21 -5.23 10.21
C ILE A 97 1.04 -4.70 11.03
N GLU A 98 0.69 -5.41 12.10
CA GLU A 98 -0.32 -4.97 13.04
C GLU A 98 0.33 -4.08 14.09
N VAL A 99 -0.30 -2.95 14.35
CA VAL A 99 0.21 -1.93 15.28
C VAL A 99 -0.85 -1.55 16.30
N CYS A 100 -0.43 -1.34 17.55
CA CYS A 100 -1.27 -0.79 18.60
C CYS A 100 -1.00 0.70 18.74
N ILE A 101 -1.91 1.52 18.21
CA ILE A 101 -1.81 2.99 18.27
C ILE A 101 -2.70 3.56 19.38
N PRO A 102 -2.19 4.51 20.18
CA PRO A 102 -3.02 5.25 21.14
C PRO A 102 -4.15 6.05 20.44
N LEU A 103 -5.34 6.08 21.03
CA LEU A 103 -6.47 6.85 20.47
C LEU A 103 -6.23 8.35 20.43
N ASP A 104 -5.37 8.89 21.30
CA ASP A 104 -5.00 10.31 21.34
C ASP A 104 -4.08 10.73 20.18
N TRP A 105 -3.64 9.77 19.35
CA TRP A 105 -2.95 10.07 18.08
C TRP A 105 -3.92 10.45 16.96
N LEU A 106 -5.22 10.16 17.12
CA LEU A 106 -6.25 10.50 16.16
C LEU A 106 -6.72 11.94 16.39
N SER A 107 -6.92 12.68 15.30
CA SER A 107 -7.65 13.95 15.40
C SER A 107 -9.08 13.71 15.88
N HIS A 108 -9.69 14.73 16.48
CA HIS A 108 -11.10 14.67 16.89
C HIS A 108 -12.02 14.30 15.71
N SER A 109 -11.70 14.76 14.49
CA SER A 109 -12.42 14.40 13.27
C SER A 109 -12.28 12.92 12.92
N GLU A 110 -11.08 12.35 12.98
CA GLU A 110 -10.84 10.93 12.69
C GLU A 110 -11.50 10.04 13.72
N LEU A 111 -11.37 10.38 15.01
CA LEU A 111 -12.02 9.63 16.09
C LEU A 111 -13.55 9.67 15.94
N ARG A 112 -14.12 10.83 15.63
CA ARG A 112 -15.56 10.95 15.36
C ARG A 112 -15.98 10.11 14.16
N ALA A 113 -15.23 10.16 13.06
CA ALA A 113 -15.51 9.35 11.87
C ALA A 113 -15.46 7.85 12.19
N LEU A 114 -14.45 7.41 12.94
CA LEU A 114 -14.32 6.03 13.40
C LEU A 114 -15.53 5.61 14.24
N CYS A 115 -15.90 6.40 15.25
CA CYS A 115 -17.06 6.12 16.08
C CYS A 115 -18.35 6.04 15.25
N CYS A 116 -18.55 6.95 14.29
CA CYS A 116 -19.70 6.92 13.38
C CYS A 116 -19.71 5.64 12.54
N SER A 117 -18.57 5.23 11.98
CA SER A 117 -18.47 3.99 11.20
C SER A 117 -18.77 2.75 12.04
N LEU A 118 -18.24 2.68 13.27
CA LEU A 118 -18.51 1.57 14.19
C LEU A 118 -19.98 1.50 14.61
N ILE A 119 -20.59 2.65 14.94
CA ILE A 119 -22.01 2.73 15.29
C ILE A 119 -22.87 2.31 14.10
N ARG A 120 -22.54 2.78 12.89
CA ARG A 120 -23.25 2.43 11.66
C ARG A 120 -23.19 0.93 11.40
N ALA A 121 -22.00 0.34 11.43
CA ALA A 121 -21.80 -1.09 11.27
C ALA A 121 -22.59 -1.89 12.32
N ARG A 122 -22.68 -1.38 13.56
CA ARG A 122 -23.47 -2.02 14.62
C ARG A 122 -24.99 -1.96 14.36
N VAL A 123 -25.50 -0.84 13.87
CA VAL A 123 -26.94 -0.58 13.66
C VAL A 123 -27.47 -1.27 12.41
N GLU A 124 -26.72 -1.21 11.30
CA GLU A 124 -27.11 -1.81 10.02
C GLU A 124 -27.04 -3.36 10.06
N GLY A 125 -26.54 -3.92 11.16
CA GLY A 125 -26.03 -5.28 11.20
C GLY A 125 -24.69 -5.30 10.48
N TRP A 126 -23.69 -6.00 11.03
CA TRP A 126 -22.41 -6.16 10.37
C TRP A 126 -22.66 -6.81 9.00
N ALA A 127 -22.71 -6.01 7.94
CA ALA A 127 -22.80 -6.51 6.58
C ALA A 127 -21.43 -7.10 6.24
N ASP A 128 -21.40 -8.42 6.01
CA ASP A 128 -20.25 -9.24 5.64
C ASP A 128 -18.84 -8.62 5.90
N ASP A 129 -18.37 -8.88 7.11
CA ASP A 129 -17.00 -9.26 7.48
C ASP A 129 -15.80 -8.31 7.25
N SER A 130 -15.98 -7.00 7.03
CA SER A 130 -14.84 -6.07 7.18
C SER A 130 -15.23 -4.64 7.54
N ILE A 131 -14.46 -4.00 8.42
CA ILE A 131 -14.55 -2.55 8.66
C ILE A 131 -13.67 -1.84 7.63
N ASP A 132 -14.31 -1.24 6.63
CA ASP A 132 -13.65 -0.30 5.72
C ASP A 132 -13.44 1.04 6.43
N PHE A 133 -12.36 1.12 7.20
CA PHE A 133 -11.93 2.36 7.84
C PHE A 133 -10.42 2.45 7.88
N SER A 134 -9.91 3.58 7.39
CA SER A 134 -8.49 3.88 7.37
C SER A 134 -8.16 5.11 8.21
N ILE A 135 -7.03 5.05 8.89
CA ILE A 135 -6.44 6.14 9.67
C ILE A 135 -5.18 6.59 8.96
N THR A 136 -4.91 7.90 8.98
CA THR A 136 -3.71 8.46 8.35
C THR A 136 -2.84 9.17 9.37
N LEU A 137 -1.62 8.67 9.60
CA LEU A 137 -0.68 9.26 10.55
C LEU A 137 0.41 10.04 9.82
N ALA A 138 0.61 11.32 10.17
CA ALA A 138 1.73 12.13 9.69
C ALA A 138 2.99 12.01 10.57
N ARG A 139 3.08 10.92 11.35
CA ARG A 139 4.17 10.67 12.31
C ARG A 139 4.65 9.23 12.23
N SER A 140 5.89 9.00 12.64
CA SER A 140 6.46 7.66 12.72
C SER A 140 5.79 6.82 13.80
N ILE A 141 5.62 5.54 13.50
CA ILE A 141 5.19 4.52 14.46
C ILE A 141 6.44 3.85 15.05
N PRO A 142 6.69 3.97 16.35
CA PRO A 142 7.81 3.32 17.02
C PRO A 142 7.74 1.78 16.93
N PRO A 143 8.89 1.09 16.93
CA PRO A 143 8.92 -0.38 16.87
C PRO A 143 8.14 -1.07 17.99
N GLU A 144 8.12 -0.50 19.19
CA GLU A 144 7.41 -1.03 20.36
C GLU A 144 5.88 -1.07 20.20
N MET A 145 5.33 -0.36 19.22
CA MET A 145 3.91 -0.40 18.89
C MET A 145 3.56 -1.50 17.88
N ILE A 146 4.55 -2.18 17.30
CA ILE A 146 4.32 -3.33 16.43
C ILE A 146 3.99 -4.53 17.30
N VAL A 147 2.77 -5.05 17.17
CA VAL A 147 2.29 -6.17 17.97
C VAL A 147 2.38 -7.50 17.25
N LYS A 148 2.33 -7.48 15.91
CA LYS A 148 2.38 -8.68 15.09
C LYS A 148 2.85 -8.37 13.68
N ILE A 149 3.60 -9.30 13.09
CA ILE A 149 4.01 -9.28 11.69
C ILE A 149 3.58 -10.63 11.11
N THR A 150 2.88 -10.59 9.98
CA THR A 150 2.47 -11.80 9.26
C THR A 150 2.85 -11.69 7.79
N HIS A 151 3.09 -12.85 7.18
CA HIS A 151 3.41 -12.99 5.77
C HIS A 151 2.31 -13.81 5.10
N PRO A 152 1.20 -13.19 4.68
CA PRO A 152 0.13 -13.92 4.01
C PRO A 152 0.64 -14.50 2.69
N ASN A 153 0.33 -15.77 2.46
CA ASN A 153 0.72 -16.51 1.26
C ASN A 153 -0.39 -16.56 0.19
N GLU A 154 -1.61 -16.16 0.54
CA GLU A 154 -2.76 -16.10 -0.36
C GLU A 154 -3.46 -14.76 -0.15
N ILE A 155 -3.54 -13.97 -1.21
CA ILE A 155 -4.09 -12.61 -1.19
C ILE A 155 -5.00 -12.43 -2.41
N PHE A 156 -6.17 -11.84 -2.22
CA PHE A 156 -7.03 -11.50 -3.34
C PHE A 156 -6.42 -10.34 -4.14
N ASP A 157 -6.24 -10.56 -5.44
CA ASP A 157 -5.77 -9.55 -6.38
C ASP A 157 -6.95 -8.83 -7.02
N PRO A 158 -7.25 -7.57 -6.62
CA PRO A 158 -8.39 -6.84 -7.15
C PRO A 158 -8.19 -6.38 -8.60
N LEU A 159 -6.96 -6.36 -9.13
CA LEU A 159 -6.70 -6.00 -10.53
C LEU A 159 -7.02 -7.16 -11.47
N LEU A 160 -6.79 -8.40 -11.03
CA LEU A 160 -7.10 -9.61 -11.81
C LEU A 160 -8.38 -10.31 -11.38
N TRP A 161 -8.99 -9.87 -10.27
CA TRP A 161 -10.20 -10.45 -9.69
C TRP A 161 -10.07 -11.94 -9.35
N GLN A 162 -8.94 -12.32 -8.73
CA GLN A 162 -8.63 -13.71 -8.37
C GLN A 162 -7.64 -13.76 -7.19
N ASP A 163 -7.55 -14.89 -6.50
CA ASP A 163 -6.51 -15.10 -5.49
C ASP A 163 -5.13 -15.28 -6.15
N TYR A 164 -4.11 -14.70 -5.53
CA TYR A 164 -2.71 -14.86 -5.91
C TYR A 164 -1.94 -15.52 -4.76
N LYS A 165 -1.21 -16.58 -5.10
CA LYS A 165 -0.41 -17.36 -4.15
C LYS A 165 1.06 -17.01 -4.26
N PHE A 166 1.63 -16.58 -3.15
CA PHE A 166 3.06 -16.32 -3.02
C PHE A 166 3.79 -17.60 -2.58
N GLU A 167 4.92 -17.88 -3.19
CA GLU A 167 5.88 -18.87 -2.71
C GLU A 167 6.70 -18.20 -1.61
N ILE A 168 6.51 -18.62 -0.36
CA ILE A 168 7.20 -18.10 0.84
C ILE A 168 8.13 -19.16 1.42
#